data_AF-A0A5A7MT79-F1
#
_entry.id   AF-A0A5A7MT79-F1
#
_cell.length_a   1.000
_cell.length_b   1.000
_cell.length_c   1.000
_cell.angle_alpha   90.00
_cell.angle_beta   90.00
_cell.angle_gamma   90.00
#
_symmetry.space_group_name_H-M   'P 1'
#
loop_
_entity.id
_entity.type
_entity.pdbx_description
1 polymer ?
#
loop_
_entity_poly.entity_id
_entity_poly.type
_entity_poly.pdbx_seq_one_letter_code
_entity_poly.pdbx_strand_id
1 'polypeptide(L)'
;MPSPQDAMKRISPADIESAAARLQGVSIRTPLIENARLNDRVGGRVLIKAECLQRTGSFKIRGAYNRLSRLTEAEKALGVVAFSSGNHAQGVAEAARRLGIKARIVMPKDAPPMKRENTLSLGGEVILYDRYQENRESIARDLCAESGAILVPSYDDPFIIAGQGTVGLEIVQQMTARDIRPDAALLPVGGGGLMAGSATALKHDFGSLAIFGVEPEGFDDTARSLRLGERVTNAADARSICDALLSPSPGLLTFDHNMRLLDGGLAVSDAEVIDAMRFAFEQLKLVVEPGGAVALAALLSGRFDARGRTVAIVLSGGNIGIQSFYGHIKQNIEL
;
A
#
# COMPACT_ATOMS: atom_id res chain seq x y z
N MET A 1 16.13 19.29 7.89
CA MET A 1 16.60 17.90 7.66
C MET A 1 16.49 17.14 8.97
N PRO A 2 15.73 16.04 9.06
CA PRO A 2 15.85 15.13 10.21
C PRO A 2 17.31 14.69 10.35
N SER A 3 17.78 14.50 11.57
CA SER A 3 19.15 14.01 11.76
C SER A 3 19.29 12.61 11.15
N PRO A 4 20.49 12.18 10.71
CA PRO A 4 20.72 10.79 10.28
C PRO A 4 20.30 9.74 11.32
N GLN A 5 20.23 10.12 12.60
CA GLN A 5 19.74 9.29 13.70
C GLN A 5 18.20 9.15 13.73
N ASP A 6 17.45 10.15 13.27
CA ASP A 6 15.99 10.06 13.13
C ASP A 6 15.57 9.21 11.93
N ALA A 7 16.42 9.15 10.90
CA ALA A 7 16.19 8.40 9.66
C ALA A 7 16.23 6.87 9.85
N MET A 8 16.73 6.36 10.98
CA MET A 8 16.85 4.94 11.29
C MET A 8 15.96 4.46 12.45
N LYS A 9 15.13 5.33 13.02
CA LYS A 9 14.29 4.97 14.15
C LYS A 9 13.06 4.20 13.70
N ARG A 10 12.92 2.96 14.17
CA ARG A 10 11.67 2.19 14.05
C ARG A 10 10.52 3.00 14.63
N ILE A 11 9.41 3.00 13.91
CA ILE A 11 8.16 3.55 14.44
C ILE A 11 7.65 2.71 15.60
N SER A 12 6.88 3.36 16.47
CA SER A 12 6.19 2.75 17.61
C SER A 12 4.67 2.86 17.45
N PRO A 13 3.87 2.15 18.27
CA PRO A 13 2.42 2.36 18.32
C PRO A 13 2.02 3.82 18.57
N ALA A 14 2.77 4.55 19.41
CA ALA A 14 2.53 5.97 19.68
C ALA A 14 2.71 6.86 18.43
N ASP A 15 3.64 6.52 17.52
CA ASP A 15 3.79 7.23 16.25
C ASP A 15 2.57 7.04 15.34
N ILE A 16 1.96 5.84 15.38
CA ILE A 16 0.74 5.51 14.64
C ILE A 16 -0.47 6.24 15.23
N GLU A 17 -0.61 6.27 16.55
CA GLU A 17 -1.66 7.04 17.24
C GLU A 17 -1.54 8.54 16.91
N SER A 18 -0.31 9.07 16.93
CA SER A 18 -0.03 10.45 16.52
C SER A 18 -0.41 10.70 15.06
N ALA A 19 -0.14 9.76 14.17
CA ALA A 19 -0.56 9.84 12.77
C ALA A 19 -2.09 9.77 12.62
N ALA A 20 -2.76 8.92 13.38
CA ALA A 20 -4.22 8.80 13.39
C ALA A 20 -4.90 10.10 13.84
N ALA A 21 -4.32 10.81 14.81
CA ALA A 21 -4.78 12.13 15.20
C ALA A 21 -4.66 13.16 14.07
N ARG A 22 -3.54 13.19 13.33
CA ARG A 22 -3.36 14.09 12.17
C ARG A 22 -4.30 13.78 11.01
N LEU A 23 -4.75 12.52 10.90
CA LEU A 23 -5.59 12.05 9.82
C LEU A 23 -7.09 12.24 10.07
N GLN A 24 -7.50 12.72 11.25
CA GLN A 24 -8.90 13.03 11.55
C GLN A 24 -9.46 14.06 10.56
N GLY A 25 -10.61 13.76 9.96
CA GLY A 25 -11.22 14.57 8.90
C GLY A 25 -10.53 14.51 7.54
N VAL A 26 -9.36 13.85 7.46
CA VAL A 26 -8.54 13.75 6.24
C VAL A 26 -8.68 12.38 5.63
N SER A 27 -8.45 11.27 6.34
CA SER A 27 -8.72 9.93 5.83
C SER A 27 -10.16 9.51 6.15
N ILE A 28 -10.71 8.64 5.32
CA ILE A 28 -11.94 7.91 5.61
C ILE A 28 -11.58 6.75 6.53
N ARG A 29 -12.33 6.56 7.61
CA ARG A 29 -12.28 5.31 8.37
C ARG A 29 -13.00 4.24 7.56
N THR A 30 -12.25 3.48 6.75
CA THR A 30 -12.84 2.52 5.81
C THR A 30 -13.51 1.35 6.54
N PRO A 31 -14.52 0.71 5.95
CA PRO A 31 -15.23 -0.38 6.61
C PRO A 31 -14.34 -1.62 6.78
N LEU A 32 -14.62 -2.37 7.85
CA LEU A 32 -14.11 -3.74 8.06
C LEU A 32 -15.25 -4.71 7.73
N ILE A 33 -15.26 -5.19 6.49
CA ILE A 33 -16.35 -5.96 5.88
C ILE A 33 -16.19 -7.44 6.22
N GLU A 34 -17.31 -8.14 6.38
CA GLU A 34 -17.36 -9.60 6.45
C GLU A 34 -18.33 -10.10 5.37
N ASN A 35 -18.00 -11.22 4.71
CA ASN A 35 -18.83 -11.76 3.63
C ASN A 35 -19.03 -13.27 3.81
N ALA A 36 -20.29 -13.70 3.93
CA ALA A 36 -20.63 -15.10 4.19
C ALA A 36 -20.14 -16.06 3.10
N ARG A 37 -20.26 -15.68 1.81
CA ARG A 37 -19.79 -16.54 0.70
C ARG A 37 -18.28 -16.72 0.72
N LEU A 38 -17.53 -15.68 1.08
CA LEU A 38 -16.08 -15.80 1.27
C LEU A 38 -15.76 -16.74 2.43
N ASN A 39 -16.45 -16.58 3.56
CA ASN A 39 -16.24 -17.42 4.73
C ASN A 39 -16.49 -18.91 4.40
N ASP A 40 -17.62 -19.20 3.75
CA ASP A 40 -17.96 -20.56 3.32
C ASP A 40 -16.92 -21.12 2.34
N ARG A 41 -16.44 -20.29 1.41
CA ARG A 41 -15.46 -20.70 0.39
C ARG A 41 -14.11 -21.09 0.99
N VAL A 42 -13.66 -20.41 2.03
CA VAL A 42 -12.34 -20.64 2.65
C VAL A 42 -12.42 -21.47 3.94
N GLY A 43 -13.62 -21.78 4.42
CA GLY A 43 -13.87 -22.54 5.65
C GLY A 43 -13.47 -21.80 6.93
N GLY A 44 -13.37 -20.48 6.88
CA GLY A 44 -12.87 -19.62 7.96
C GLY A 44 -13.59 -18.27 7.98
N ARG A 45 -13.35 -17.48 9.01
CA ARG A 45 -13.97 -16.16 9.16
C ARG A 45 -13.05 -15.08 8.60
N VAL A 46 -13.46 -14.36 7.56
CA VAL A 46 -12.61 -13.34 6.90
C VAL A 46 -13.15 -11.93 7.13
N LEU A 47 -12.29 -11.06 7.64
CA LEU A 47 -12.55 -9.65 7.87
C LEU A 47 -11.70 -8.82 6.89
N ILE A 48 -12.35 -7.97 6.10
CA ILE A 48 -11.75 -7.31 4.94
C ILE A 48 -11.71 -5.80 5.20
N LYS A 49 -10.50 -5.26 5.34
CA LYS A 49 -10.28 -3.81 5.43
C LYS A 49 -10.23 -3.21 4.03
N ALA A 50 -11.28 -2.48 3.66
CA ALA A 50 -11.50 -2.01 2.28
C ALA A 50 -10.84 -0.65 2.00
N GLU A 51 -9.51 -0.60 1.92
CA GLU A 51 -8.76 0.64 1.58
C GLU A 51 -8.91 1.06 0.11
N CYS A 52 -9.45 0.21 -0.76
CA CYS A 52 -9.95 0.62 -2.09
C CYS A 52 -11.04 1.70 -2.02
N LEU A 53 -11.75 1.84 -0.89
CA LEU A 53 -12.77 2.89 -0.65
C LEU A 53 -12.20 4.15 0.01
N GLN A 54 -10.88 4.21 0.21
CA GLN A 54 -10.22 5.39 0.77
C GLN A 54 -10.27 6.57 -0.22
N ARG A 55 -10.06 7.80 0.26
CA ARG A 55 -9.78 8.94 -0.62
C ARG A 55 -8.65 8.57 -1.58
N THR A 56 -8.74 9.03 -2.82
CA THR A 56 -7.80 8.67 -3.89
C THR A 56 -7.78 7.17 -4.23
N GLY A 57 -8.76 6.38 -3.77
CA GLY A 57 -8.93 4.97 -4.13
C GLY A 57 -7.89 4.00 -3.55
N SER A 58 -7.09 4.42 -2.56
CA SER A 58 -6.10 3.55 -1.89
C SER A 58 -5.63 4.11 -0.54
N PHE A 59 -4.93 3.28 0.23
CA PHE A 59 -4.39 3.68 1.55
C PHE A 59 -3.37 4.85 1.52
N LYS A 60 -2.79 5.18 0.36
CA LYS A 60 -1.59 6.04 0.25
C LYS A 60 -1.76 7.45 0.82
N ILE A 61 -2.97 8.01 0.80
CA ILE A 61 -3.26 9.33 1.39
C ILE A 61 -2.87 9.41 2.87
N ARG A 62 -2.93 8.29 3.60
CA ARG A 62 -2.67 8.25 5.05
C ARG A 62 -1.23 8.66 5.37
N GLY A 63 -0.26 7.96 4.82
CA GLY A 63 1.16 8.29 5.00
C GLY A 63 1.54 9.57 4.28
N ALA A 64 1.04 9.82 3.07
CA ALA A 64 1.35 11.06 2.35
C ALA A 64 0.97 12.29 3.18
N TYR A 65 -0.27 12.34 3.69
CA TYR A 65 -0.71 13.45 4.52
C TYR A 65 0.04 13.50 5.86
N ASN A 66 0.28 12.36 6.53
CA ASN A 66 1.07 12.36 7.76
C ASN A 66 2.50 12.89 7.55
N ARG A 67 3.13 12.60 6.40
CA ARG A 67 4.46 13.11 6.07
C ARG A 67 4.47 14.60 5.75
N LEU A 68 3.51 15.07 4.95
CA LEU A 68 3.43 16.47 4.49
C LEU A 68 2.95 17.41 5.60
N SER A 69 2.02 16.98 6.45
CA SER A 69 1.51 17.81 7.57
C SER A 69 2.58 18.14 8.62
N ARG A 70 3.71 17.42 8.60
CA ARG A 70 4.85 17.62 9.49
C ARG A 70 5.93 18.55 8.92
N LEU A 71 5.78 18.98 7.67
CA LEU A 71 6.68 19.97 7.10
C LEU A 71 6.50 21.31 7.83
N THR A 72 7.61 21.99 8.06
CA THR A 72 7.60 23.39 8.50
C THR A 72 7.00 24.29 7.43
N GLU A 73 6.51 25.48 7.79
CA GLU A 73 5.99 26.43 6.80
C GLU A 73 7.04 26.82 5.73
N ALA A 74 8.32 26.89 6.13
CA ALA A 74 9.43 27.10 5.20
C ALA A 74 9.56 25.94 4.19
N GLU A 75 9.51 24.69 4.66
CA GLU A 75 9.56 23.52 3.77
C GLU A 75 8.30 23.41 2.89
N LYS A 76 7.12 23.74 3.41
CA LYS A 76 5.87 23.78 2.63
C LYS A 76 5.94 24.80 1.49
N ALA A 77 6.53 25.97 1.74
CA ALA A 77 6.70 27.02 0.73
C ALA A 77 7.59 26.59 -0.44
N LEU A 78 8.57 25.71 -0.20
CA LEU A 78 9.44 25.13 -1.23
C LEU A 78 8.73 24.05 -2.06
N GLY A 79 7.63 23.50 -1.56
CA GLY A 79 6.86 22.44 -2.20
C GLY A 79 7.46 21.05 -2.01
N VAL A 80 6.87 20.07 -2.69
CA VAL A 80 7.27 18.67 -2.61
C VAL A 80 7.44 18.03 -3.97
N VAL A 81 8.30 17.02 -4.03
CA VAL A 81 8.51 16.17 -5.22
C VAL A 81 8.21 14.72 -4.84
N ALA A 82 7.50 13.99 -5.69
CA ALA A 82 7.36 12.55 -5.59
C ALA A 82 7.53 11.92 -6.97
N PHE A 83 7.94 10.65 -7.01
CA PHE A 83 7.95 9.86 -8.25
C PHE A 83 7.03 8.65 -8.09
N SER A 84 6.01 8.56 -8.94
CA SER A 84 5.08 7.42 -8.99
C SER A 84 4.13 7.63 -10.16
N SER A 85 3.75 6.55 -10.84
CA SER A 85 2.71 6.59 -11.88
C SER A 85 1.31 6.23 -11.35
N GLY A 86 1.11 6.06 -10.03
CA GLY A 86 -0.11 5.47 -9.49
C GLY A 86 -0.53 5.99 -8.12
N ASN A 87 -0.81 5.10 -7.18
CA ASN A 87 -1.46 5.43 -5.90
C ASN A 87 -0.69 6.45 -5.07
N HIS A 88 0.64 6.37 -5.05
CA HIS A 88 1.46 7.34 -4.30
C HIS A 88 1.38 8.74 -4.90
N ALA A 89 1.37 8.88 -6.22
CA ALA A 89 1.19 10.16 -6.89
C ALA A 89 -0.14 10.82 -6.51
N GLN A 90 -1.24 10.07 -6.54
CA GLN A 90 -2.56 10.60 -6.16
C GLN A 90 -2.62 10.93 -4.66
N GLY A 91 -2.06 10.07 -3.81
CA GLY A 91 -1.99 10.31 -2.36
C GLY A 91 -1.20 11.58 -2.01
N VAL A 92 -0.05 11.81 -2.66
CA VAL A 92 0.76 13.02 -2.46
C VAL A 92 0.05 14.26 -3.01
N ALA A 93 -0.54 14.17 -4.22
CA ALA A 93 -1.25 15.30 -4.82
C ALA A 93 -2.44 15.75 -3.95
N GLU A 94 -3.29 14.82 -3.49
CA GLU A 94 -4.42 15.16 -2.60
C GLU A 94 -3.95 15.67 -1.24
N ALA A 95 -2.89 15.08 -0.66
CA ALA A 95 -2.33 15.57 0.61
C ALA A 95 -1.80 17.01 0.48
N ALA A 96 -1.05 17.28 -0.58
CA ALA A 96 -0.48 18.59 -0.87
C ALA A 96 -1.57 19.63 -1.12
N ARG A 97 -2.59 19.29 -1.92
CA ARG A 97 -3.76 20.15 -2.17
C ARG A 97 -4.47 20.57 -0.88
N ARG A 98 -4.68 19.62 0.05
CA ARG A 98 -5.31 19.89 1.36
C ARG A 98 -4.49 20.79 2.26
N LEU A 99 -3.17 20.74 2.12
CA LEU A 99 -2.23 21.50 2.95
C LEU A 99 -1.76 22.80 2.29
N GLY A 100 -2.25 23.12 1.09
CA GLY A 100 -1.82 24.30 0.33
C GLY A 100 -0.36 24.22 -0.16
N ILE A 101 0.16 23.02 -0.38
CA ILE A 101 1.55 22.75 -0.80
C ILE A 101 1.58 22.49 -2.30
N LYS A 102 2.58 23.02 -3.01
CA LYS A 102 2.83 22.67 -4.41
C LYS A 102 3.42 21.27 -4.50
N ALA A 103 2.85 20.38 -5.31
CA ALA A 103 3.37 19.03 -5.51
C ALA A 103 3.76 18.78 -6.97
N ARG A 104 5.03 18.43 -7.19
CA ARG A 104 5.55 17.96 -8.47
C ARG A 104 5.64 16.44 -8.48
N ILE A 105 5.04 15.80 -9.46
CA ILE A 105 4.93 14.35 -9.58
C ILE A 105 5.64 13.89 -10.84
N VAL A 106 6.75 13.17 -10.68
CA VAL A 106 7.48 12.56 -11.78
C VAL A 106 6.75 11.29 -12.22
N MET A 107 6.22 11.29 -13.45
CA MET A 107 5.44 10.21 -14.05
C MET A 107 6.01 9.83 -15.41
N PRO A 108 5.99 8.55 -15.81
CA PRO A 108 6.49 8.16 -17.12
C PRO A 108 5.50 8.61 -18.21
N LYS A 109 6.02 8.94 -19.41
CA LYS A 109 5.24 9.42 -20.56
C LYS A 109 4.14 8.44 -20.99
N ASP A 110 4.36 7.14 -20.78
CA ASP A 110 3.45 6.04 -21.11
C ASP A 110 2.49 5.67 -19.94
N ALA A 111 2.47 6.45 -18.85
CA ALA A 111 1.53 6.21 -17.76
C ALA A 111 0.08 6.21 -18.29
N PRO A 112 -0.80 5.32 -17.82
CA PRO A 112 -2.20 5.29 -18.25
C PRO A 112 -2.84 6.69 -18.14
N PRO A 113 -3.53 7.19 -19.20
CA PRO A 113 -4.06 8.55 -19.23
C PRO A 113 -4.90 8.90 -17.99
N MET A 114 -5.74 7.96 -17.54
CA MET A 114 -6.54 8.10 -16.31
C MET A 114 -5.69 8.40 -15.07
N LYS A 115 -4.53 7.73 -14.88
CA LYS A 115 -3.68 7.96 -13.70
C LYS A 115 -3.06 9.36 -13.75
N ARG A 116 -2.70 9.84 -14.95
CA ARG A 116 -2.20 11.21 -15.16
C ARG A 116 -3.29 12.26 -14.92
N GLU A 117 -4.46 12.07 -15.51
CA GLU A 117 -5.61 12.97 -15.35
C GLU A 117 -6.06 13.07 -13.90
N ASN A 118 -6.10 11.95 -13.18
CA ASN A 118 -6.41 11.95 -11.75
C ASN A 118 -5.40 12.79 -10.96
N THR A 119 -4.10 12.63 -11.20
CA THR A 119 -3.07 13.45 -10.53
C THR A 119 -3.20 14.93 -10.84
N LEU A 120 -3.46 15.29 -12.11
CA LEU A 120 -3.69 16.69 -12.51
C LEU A 120 -4.95 17.27 -11.87
N SER A 121 -6.04 16.50 -11.80
CA SER A 121 -7.31 16.91 -11.17
C SER A 121 -7.18 17.19 -9.66
N LEU A 122 -6.19 16.55 -9.03
CA LEU A 122 -5.83 16.76 -7.62
C LEU A 122 -4.85 17.94 -7.43
N GLY A 123 -4.51 18.68 -8.48
CA GLY A 123 -3.63 19.85 -8.43
C GLY A 123 -2.13 19.52 -8.42
N GLY A 124 -1.75 18.28 -8.73
CA GLY A 124 -0.35 17.90 -8.91
C GLY A 124 0.21 18.40 -10.25
N GLU A 125 1.40 18.99 -10.23
CA GLU A 125 2.19 19.32 -11.42
C GLU A 125 2.88 18.05 -11.92
N VAL A 126 2.53 17.56 -13.11
CA VAL A 126 3.11 16.31 -13.65
C VAL A 126 4.37 16.61 -14.46
N ILE A 127 5.49 16.03 -14.05
CA ILE A 127 6.77 16.06 -14.77
C ILE A 127 6.94 14.72 -15.50
N LEU A 128 6.93 14.75 -16.83
CA LEU A 128 6.98 13.54 -17.64
C LEU A 128 8.41 13.10 -17.95
N TYR A 129 8.70 11.80 -17.87
CA TYR A 129 9.99 11.21 -18.25
C TYR A 129 9.84 9.98 -19.15
N ASP A 130 10.85 9.67 -19.95
CA ASP A 130 10.97 8.42 -20.69
C ASP A 130 11.53 7.32 -19.78
N ARG A 131 10.73 6.31 -19.46
CA ARG A 131 11.13 5.27 -18.52
C ARG A 131 12.18 4.29 -19.02
N TYR A 132 12.45 4.28 -20.33
CA TYR A 132 13.44 3.42 -20.95
C TYR A 132 14.79 4.12 -21.11
N GLN A 133 14.81 5.45 -21.09
CA GLN A 133 16.02 6.26 -21.30
C GLN A 133 16.43 7.07 -20.07
N GLU A 134 15.48 7.38 -19.18
CA GLU A 134 15.69 8.29 -18.06
C GLU A 134 15.39 7.61 -16.71
N ASN A 135 16.03 8.11 -15.65
CA ASN A 135 15.85 7.61 -14.29
C ASN A 135 15.00 8.58 -13.47
N ARG A 136 13.79 8.14 -13.07
CA ARG A 136 12.84 8.94 -12.27
C ARG A 136 13.40 9.45 -10.94
N GLU A 137 14.29 8.68 -10.31
CA GLU A 137 14.88 9.06 -9.02
C GLU A 137 15.93 10.14 -9.21
N SER A 138 16.70 10.10 -10.30
CA SER A 138 17.61 11.18 -10.69
C SER A 138 16.82 12.47 -10.94
N ILE A 139 15.80 12.42 -11.79
CA ILE A 139 14.95 13.58 -12.10
C ILE A 139 14.35 14.17 -10.82
N ALA A 140 13.80 13.32 -9.95
CA ALA A 140 13.23 13.77 -8.69
C ALA A 140 14.29 14.43 -7.77
N ARG A 141 15.51 13.87 -7.72
CA ARG A 141 16.62 14.43 -6.95
C ARG A 141 17.07 15.79 -7.50
N ASP A 142 17.17 15.92 -8.81
CA ASP A 142 17.59 17.15 -9.49
C ASP A 142 16.55 18.26 -9.24
N LEU A 143 15.26 17.96 -9.37
CA LEU A 143 14.17 18.89 -9.02
C LEU A 143 14.23 19.34 -7.56
N CYS A 144 14.56 18.44 -6.63
CA CYS A 144 14.74 18.79 -5.22
C CYS A 144 15.96 19.69 -5.01
N ALA A 145 17.08 19.39 -5.68
CA ALA A 145 18.31 20.17 -5.58
C ALA A 145 18.15 21.59 -6.13
N GLU A 146 17.41 21.75 -7.23
CA GLU A 146 17.17 23.05 -7.88
C GLU A 146 16.21 23.93 -7.09
N SER A 147 15.13 23.36 -6.55
CA SER A 147 14.04 24.14 -5.95
C SER A 147 14.02 24.14 -4.43
N GLY A 148 14.82 23.30 -3.78
CA GLY A 148 14.74 23.03 -2.33
C GLY A 148 13.51 22.23 -1.92
N ALA A 149 12.70 21.76 -2.86
CA ALA A 149 11.51 20.96 -2.59
C ALA A 149 11.85 19.66 -1.85
N ILE A 150 10.92 19.20 -1.01
CA ILE A 150 11.13 17.99 -0.21
C ILE A 150 10.70 16.75 -1.00
N LEU A 151 11.62 15.78 -1.14
CA LEU A 151 11.29 14.47 -1.70
C LEU A 151 10.36 13.71 -0.74
N VAL A 152 9.30 13.09 -1.30
CA VAL A 152 8.32 12.32 -0.54
C VAL A 152 8.40 10.84 -0.95
N PRO A 153 9.08 10.00 -0.14
CA PRO A 153 9.19 8.56 -0.42
C PRO A 153 7.83 7.88 -0.43
N SER A 154 7.72 6.79 -1.19
CA SER A 154 6.46 6.05 -1.32
C SER A 154 6.23 5.01 -0.22
N TYR A 155 7.27 4.65 0.54
CA TYR A 155 7.19 3.67 1.63
C TYR A 155 8.30 3.81 2.69
N ASP A 156 9.56 4.06 2.31
CA ASP A 156 10.71 3.98 3.23
C ASP A 156 10.98 5.29 3.99
N ASP A 157 9.98 5.75 4.74
CA ASP A 157 10.05 6.95 5.59
C ASP A 157 9.20 6.71 6.84
N PRO A 158 9.70 7.02 8.06
CA PRO A 158 8.99 6.69 9.30
C PRO A 158 7.61 7.36 9.40
N PHE A 159 7.42 8.56 8.86
CA PHE A 159 6.12 9.24 8.87
C PHE A 159 5.18 8.66 7.82
N ILE A 160 5.70 8.22 6.67
CA ILE A 160 4.92 7.44 5.71
C ILE A 160 4.44 6.15 6.39
N ILE A 161 5.34 5.35 6.96
CA ILE A 161 5.04 4.07 7.63
C ILE A 161 4.02 4.27 8.75
N ALA A 162 4.22 5.26 9.64
CA ALA A 162 3.29 5.54 10.74
C ALA A 162 1.88 5.91 10.25
N GLY A 163 1.79 6.72 9.18
CA GLY A 163 0.50 7.02 8.56
C GLY A 163 -0.16 5.78 7.98
N GLN A 164 0.59 4.90 7.31
CA GLN A 164 0.01 3.66 6.78
C GLN A 164 -0.42 2.71 7.91
N GLY A 165 0.27 2.73 9.04
CA GLY A 165 -0.07 1.93 10.22
C GLY A 165 -1.44 2.23 10.81
N THR A 166 -2.03 3.38 10.47
CA THR A 166 -3.42 3.67 10.85
C THR A 166 -4.42 2.71 10.23
N VAL A 167 -4.07 2.00 9.14
CA VAL A 167 -4.86 0.88 8.62
C VAL A 167 -4.93 -0.24 9.65
N GLY A 168 -3.79 -0.67 10.20
CA GLY A 168 -3.72 -1.68 11.26
C GLY A 168 -4.43 -1.24 12.53
N LEU A 169 -4.23 0.02 12.96
CA LEU A 169 -4.93 0.57 14.12
C LEU A 169 -6.45 0.54 13.96
N GLU A 170 -6.96 0.92 12.78
CA GLU A 170 -8.39 0.86 12.51
C GLU A 170 -8.92 -0.58 12.50
N ILE A 171 -8.16 -1.55 11.98
CA ILE A 171 -8.50 -2.98 12.06
C ILE A 171 -8.66 -3.39 13.52
N VAL A 172 -7.65 -3.12 14.36
CA VAL A 172 -7.69 -3.40 15.80
C VAL A 172 -8.95 -2.81 16.43
N GLN A 173 -9.17 -1.51 16.27
CA GLN A 173 -10.32 -0.83 16.88
C GLN A 173 -11.65 -1.40 16.41
N GLN A 174 -11.79 -1.73 15.12
CA GLN A 174 -13.02 -2.27 14.55
C GLN A 174 -13.27 -3.72 14.97
N MET A 175 -12.22 -4.54 15.15
CA MET A 175 -12.33 -5.91 15.66
C MET A 175 -12.64 -5.92 17.15
N THR A 176 -11.94 -5.12 17.96
CA THR A 176 -12.19 -4.98 19.40
C THR A 176 -13.60 -4.48 19.68
N ALA A 177 -14.10 -3.50 18.93
CA ALA A 177 -15.48 -3.02 19.06
C ALA A 177 -16.54 -4.09 18.74
N ARG A 178 -16.16 -5.17 18.06
CA ARG A 178 -17.01 -6.32 17.71
C ARG A 178 -16.70 -7.56 18.56
N ASP A 179 -15.81 -7.45 19.56
CA ASP A 179 -15.27 -8.54 20.37
C ASP A 179 -14.68 -9.68 19.52
N ILE A 180 -13.95 -9.32 18.47
CA ILE A 180 -13.29 -10.26 17.55
C ILE A 180 -11.78 -10.23 17.80
N ARG A 181 -11.17 -11.42 17.89
CA ARG A 181 -9.71 -11.59 17.86
C ARG A 181 -9.29 -12.33 16.59
N PRO A 182 -8.33 -11.82 15.82
CA PRO A 182 -7.80 -12.53 14.65
C PRO A 182 -6.75 -13.58 15.05
N ASP A 183 -6.72 -14.68 14.31
CA ASP A 183 -5.63 -15.68 14.33
C ASP A 183 -4.53 -15.30 13.35
N ALA A 184 -4.88 -14.67 12.22
CA ALA A 184 -3.94 -14.25 11.19
C ALA A 184 -4.31 -12.93 10.51
N ALA A 185 -3.31 -12.23 9.96
CA ALA A 185 -3.50 -11.07 9.09
C ALA A 185 -2.65 -11.17 7.82
N LEU A 186 -3.26 -10.92 6.66
CA LEU A 186 -2.60 -10.93 5.35
C LEU A 186 -2.70 -9.55 4.71
N LEU A 187 -1.57 -8.96 4.35
CA LEU A 187 -1.53 -7.63 3.74
C LEU A 187 -0.65 -7.63 2.48
N PRO A 188 -1.02 -6.86 1.44
CA PRO A 188 -0.17 -6.67 0.27
C PRO A 188 1.18 -6.05 0.63
N VAL A 189 2.24 -6.53 -0.02
CA VAL A 189 3.60 -6.02 0.14
C VAL A 189 4.18 -5.65 -1.23
N GLY A 190 4.79 -4.46 -1.28
CA GLY A 190 5.73 -4.06 -2.33
C GLY A 190 6.95 -3.53 -1.61
N GLY A 191 7.15 -2.21 -1.58
CA GLY A 191 8.21 -1.61 -0.74
C GLY A 191 8.02 -1.74 0.78
N GLY A 192 6.97 -2.38 1.29
CA GLY A 192 6.83 -2.73 2.71
C GLY A 192 6.18 -1.70 3.65
N GLY A 193 5.92 -0.46 3.22
CA GLY A 193 5.45 0.60 4.13
C GLY A 193 4.06 0.36 4.77
N LEU A 194 3.10 -0.18 4.00
CA LEU A 194 1.78 -0.57 4.53
C LEU A 194 1.91 -1.67 5.58
N MET A 195 2.72 -2.67 5.27
CA MET A 195 2.94 -3.84 6.11
C MET A 195 3.64 -3.46 7.41
N ALA A 196 4.78 -2.77 7.35
CA ALA A 196 5.54 -2.35 8.53
C ALA A 196 4.69 -1.51 9.50
N GLY A 197 3.90 -0.58 8.96
CA GLY A 197 2.99 0.24 9.75
C GLY A 197 1.89 -0.60 10.40
N SER A 198 1.18 -1.39 9.59
CA SER A 198 0.02 -2.14 10.07
C SER A 198 0.42 -3.24 11.04
N ALA A 199 1.51 -3.96 10.78
CA ALA A 199 2.04 -5.00 11.65
C ALA A 199 2.44 -4.45 13.03
N THR A 200 3.01 -3.23 13.08
CA THR A 200 3.32 -2.56 14.35
C THR A 200 2.06 -2.35 15.20
N ALA A 201 0.98 -1.83 14.61
CA ALA A 201 -0.29 -1.66 15.32
C ALA A 201 -0.96 -3.00 15.68
N LEU A 202 -0.95 -3.95 14.77
CA LEU A 202 -1.58 -5.26 14.96
C LEU A 202 -0.91 -6.09 16.05
N LYS A 203 0.43 -6.18 16.08
CA LYS A 203 1.17 -6.92 17.11
C LYS A 203 1.11 -6.23 18.49
N HIS A 204 0.89 -4.92 18.54
CA HIS A 204 0.73 -4.21 19.81
C HIS A 204 -0.50 -4.70 20.58
N ASP A 205 -1.66 -4.79 19.93
CA ASP A 205 -2.92 -5.19 20.56
C ASP A 205 -3.19 -6.70 20.47
N PHE A 206 -2.66 -7.36 19.44
CA PHE A 206 -2.80 -8.80 19.20
C PHE A 206 -1.42 -9.48 19.13
N GLY A 207 -0.70 -9.53 20.26
CA GLY A 207 0.69 -10.01 20.31
C GLY A 207 0.96 -11.40 19.71
N SER A 208 -0.01 -12.33 19.77
CA SER A 208 0.09 -13.69 19.21
C SER A 208 -0.40 -13.82 17.77
N LEU A 209 -0.85 -12.72 17.15
CA LEU A 209 -1.40 -12.72 15.79
C LEU A 209 -0.32 -13.12 14.77
N ALA A 210 -0.58 -14.10 13.92
CA ALA A 210 0.33 -14.42 12.81
C ALA A 210 0.17 -13.42 11.66
N ILE A 211 1.24 -12.83 11.15
CA ILE A 211 1.18 -11.81 10.08
C ILE A 211 1.98 -12.25 8.86
N PHE A 212 1.33 -12.25 7.70
CA PHE A 212 1.92 -12.65 6.42
C PHE A 212 1.86 -11.53 5.38
N GLY A 213 3.01 -11.25 4.77
CA GLY A 213 3.09 -10.44 3.56
C GLY A 213 2.61 -11.21 2.34
N VAL A 214 1.86 -10.57 1.45
CA VAL A 214 1.43 -11.19 0.19
C VAL A 214 1.94 -10.37 -0.98
N GLU A 215 2.68 -11.04 -1.86
CA GLU A 215 3.37 -10.47 -3.02
C GLU A 215 2.96 -11.24 -4.29
N PRO A 216 3.07 -10.66 -5.49
CA PRO A 216 2.91 -11.43 -6.71
C PRO A 216 4.15 -12.30 -6.97
N GLU A 217 3.96 -13.45 -7.61
CA GLU A 217 5.07 -14.30 -8.05
C GLU A 217 6.06 -13.50 -8.92
N GLY A 218 7.36 -13.71 -8.68
CA GLY A 218 8.44 -12.96 -9.34
C GLY A 218 8.77 -11.61 -8.68
N PHE A 219 7.91 -11.09 -7.81
CA PHE A 219 8.18 -9.95 -6.94
C PHE A 219 7.97 -10.29 -5.45
N ASP A 220 8.26 -11.53 -5.07
CA ASP A 220 8.20 -12.03 -3.69
C ASP A 220 9.50 -11.71 -2.91
N ASP A 221 10.11 -10.55 -3.16
CA ASP A 221 11.37 -10.15 -2.55
C ASP A 221 11.27 -10.05 -1.03
N THR A 222 10.17 -9.58 -0.45
CA THR A 222 10.04 -9.55 1.01
C THR A 222 9.98 -10.97 1.56
N ALA A 223 9.18 -11.86 0.97
CA ALA A 223 9.10 -13.26 1.39
C ALA A 223 10.46 -13.96 1.33
N ARG A 224 11.22 -13.77 0.24
CA ARG A 224 12.58 -14.28 0.09
C ARG A 224 13.54 -13.64 1.10
N SER A 225 13.44 -12.34 1.32
CA SER A 225 14.28 -11.61 2.27
C SER A 225 14.08 -12.07 3.71
N LEU A 226 12.83 -12.33 4.12
CA LEU A 226 12.51 -12.85 5.46
C LEU A 226 13.14 -14.23 5.70
N ARG A 227 13.09 -15.12 4.70
CA ARG A 227 13.69 -16.45 4.81
C ARG A 227 15.22 -16.41 4.90
N LEU A 228 15.84 -15.49 4.18
CA LEU A 228 17.31 -15.35 4.12
C LEU A 228 17.87 -14.49 5.26
N GLY A 229 17.03 -13.67 5.90
CA GLY A 229 17.46 -12.70 6.91
C GLY A 229 18.16 -11.45 6.34
N GLU A 230 18.15 -11.27 5.03
CA GLU A 230 18.74 -10.13 4.33
C GLU A 230 17.88 -9.67 3.15
N ARG A 231 18.00 -8.39 2.76
CA ARG A 231 17.23 -7.82 1.64
C ARG A 231 17.70 -8.42 0.32
N VAL A 232 16.77 -8.99 -0.44
CA VAL A 232 17.02 -9.43 -1.82
C VAL A 232 16.34 -8.52 -2.84
N THR A 233 16.78 -8.63 -4.09
CA THR A 233 16.23 -7.89 -5.24
C THR A 233 15.48 -8.85 -6.17
N ASN A 234 14.44 -8.34 -6.83
CA ASN A 234 13.72 -9.04 -7.90
C ASN A 234 14.53 -9.05 -9.20
N ALA A 235 14.25 -10.02 -10.07
CA ALA A 235 14.85 -10.06 -11.40
C ALA A 235 14.37 -8.86 -12.23
N ALA A 236 15.26 -8.22 -12.99
CA ALA A 236 14.93 -7.01 -13.76
C ALA A 236 13.91 -7.27 -14.89
N ASP A 237 13.83 -8.51 -15.36
CA ASP A 237 12.90 -8.98 -16.39
C ASP A 237 11.61 -9.55 -15.81
N ALA A 238 11.44 -9.61 -14.48
CA ALA A 238 10.20 -10.05 -13.85
C ALA A 238 9.01 -9.17 -14.29
N ARG A 239 7.84 -9.78 -14.45
CA ARG A 239 6.61 -9.12 -14.88
C ARG A 239 5.45 -9.61 -14.01
N SER A 240 4.51 -8.72 -13.73
CA SER A 240 3.22 -9.06 -13.10
C SER A 240 2.22 -7.95 -13.42
N ILE A 241 0.93 -8.30 -13.43
CA ILE A 241 -0.17 -7.33 -13.52
C ILE A 241 -0.31 -6.46 -12.25
N CYS A 242 0.34 -6.82 -11.15
CA CYS A 242 0.27 -6.12 -9.85
C CYS A 242 1.13 -4.85 -9.82
N ASP A 243 0.81 -3.86 -10.66
CA ASP A 243 1.62 -2.65 -10.88
C ASP A 243 1.94 -1.84 -9.60
N ALA A 244 1.08 -1.92 -8.58
CA ALA A 244 1.28 -1.27 -7.29
C ALA A 244 2.35 -1.93 -6.39
N LEU A 245 2.78 -3.16 -6.70
CA LEU A 245 3.65 -3.98 -5.85
C LEU A 245 5.01 -4.31 -6.49
N LEU A 246 5.34 -3.75 -7.65
CA LEU A 246 6.56 -4.08 -8.41
C LEU A 246 7.82 -3.35 -7.89
N SER A 247 7.97 -3.22 -6.57
CA SER A 247 9.20 -2.69 -5.99
C SER A 247 10.38 -3.61 -6.34
N PRO A 248 11.58 -3.08 -6.61
CA PRO A 248 12.73 -3.91 -6.94
C PRO A 248 13.28 -4.67 -5.72
N SER A 249 13.15 -4.10 -4.53
CA SER A 249 13.55 -4.70 -3.24
C SER A 249 12.77 -4.03 -2.10
N PRO A 250 12.75 -4.61 -0.88
CA PRO A 250 12.08 -4.00 0.26
C PRO A 250 12.82 -2.73 0.68
N GLY A 251 12.16 -1.74 1.28
CA GLY A 251 12.87 -0.60 1.89
C GLY A 251 13.78 -1.01 3.05
N LEU A 252 14.75 -0.16 3.42
CA LEU A 252 15.66 -0.41 4.54
C LEU A 252 14.91 -0.43 5.88
N LEU A 253 14.11 0.60 6.14
CA LEU A 253 13.34 0.71 7.39
C LEU A 253 12.20 -0.30 7.41
N THR A 254 11.52 -0.43 6.28
CA THR A 254 10.40 -1.37 6.18
C THR A 254 10.86 -2.81 6.36
N PHE A 255 12.03 -3.20 5.84
CA PHE A 255 12.55 -4.55 6.03
C PHE A 255 12.90 -4.82 7.50
N ASP A 256 13.55 -3.88 8.16
CA ASP A 256 13.90 -4.03 9.58
C ASP A 256 12.66 -4.15 10.49
N HIS A 257 11.56 -3.48 10.16
CA HIS A 257 10.25 -3.75 10.78
C HIS A 257 9.73 -5.14 10.43
N ASN A 258 9.67 -5.45 9.13
CA ASN A 258 9.03 -6.65 8.64
C ASN A 258 9.72 -7.92 9.16
N MET A 259 11.05 -7.94 9.19
CA MET A 259 11.87 -9.05 9.70
C MET A 259 11.56 -9.42 11.15
N ARG A 260 11.06 -8.46 11.95
CA ARG A 260 10.73 -8.68 13.37
C ARG A 260 9.28 -9.06 13.60
N LEU A 261 8.40 -8.58 12.74
CA LEU A 261 6.95 -8.57 13.00
C LEU A 261 6.19 -9.58 12.16
N LEU A 262 6.75 -10.04 11.04
CA LEU A 262 6.08 -11.01 10.16
C LEU A 262 6.49 -12.43 10.50
N ASP A 263 5.52 -13.31 10.35
CA ASP A 263 5.67 -14.76 10.50
C ASP A 263 6.01 -15.42 9.15
N GLY A 264 5.89 -14.69 8.04
CA GLY A 264 6.34 -15.13 6.72
C GLY A 264 5.82 -14.27 5.57
N GLY A 265 6.05 -14.75 4.35
CA GLY A 265 5.52 -14.17 3.12
C GLY A 265 4.96 -15.23 2.19
N LEU A 266 3.94 -14.85 1.43
CA LEU A 266 3.22 -15.66 0.45
C LEU A 266 3.34 -15.02 -0.93
N ALA A 267 3.40 -15.86 -1.97
CA ALA A 267 3.40 -15.42 -3.36
C ALA A 267 2.14 -15.95 -4.07
N VAL A 268 1.52 -15.10 -4.90
CA VAL A 268 0.34 -15.44 -5.72
C VAL A 268 0.61 -15.14 -7.18
N SER A 269 0.16 -16.02 -8.07
CA SER A 269 0.24 -15.83 -9.52
C SER A 269 -0.74 -14.77 -10.01
N ASP A 270 -0.48 -14.20 -11.19
CA ASP A 270 -1.38 -13.24 -11.83
C ASP A 270 -2.78 -13.85 -12.09
N ALA A 271 -2.88 -15.15 -12.37
CA ALA A 271 -4.16 -15.85 -12.55
C ALA A 271 -4.98 -15.90 -11.25
N GLU A 272 -4.34 -16.24 -10.12
CA GLU A 272 -4.97 -16.22 -8.79
C GLU A 272 -5.44 -14.79 -8.43
N VAL A 273 -4.67 -13.77 -8.81
CA VAL A 273 -5.05 -12.37 -8.61
C VAL A 273 -6.28 -11.98 -9.45
N ILE A 274 -6.35 -12.41 -10.72
CA ILE A 274 -7.51 -12.15 -11.58
C ILE A 274 -8.77 -12.78 -10.98
N ASP A 275 -8.69 -14.00 -10.49
CA ASP A 275 -9.83 -14.67 -9.84
C ASP A 275 -10.28 -13.96 -8.56
N ALA A 276 -9.33 -13.42 -7.79
CA ALA A 276 -9.65 -12.58 -6.63
C ALA A 276 -10.32 -11.26 -7.03
N MET A 277 -9.88 -10.62 -8.13
CA MET A 277 -10.53 -9.42 -8.66
C MET A 277 -11.97 -9.71 -9.09
N ARG A 278 -12.21 -10.84 -9.79
CA ARG A 278 -13.56 -11.31 -10.15
C ARG A 278 -14.42 -11.51 -8.91
N PHE A 279 -13.90 -12.24 -7.92
CA PHE A 279 -14.62 -12.49 -6.67
C PHE A 279 -14.97 -11.18 -5.95
N ALA A 280 -14.04 -10.23 -5.85
CA ALA A 280 -14.29 -8.93 -5.24
C ALA A 280 -15.42 -8.16 -5.97
N PHE A 281 -15.40 -8.17 -7.31
CA PHE A 281 -16.43 -7.53 -8.10
C PHE A 281 -17.79 -8.19 -7.95
N GLU A 282 -17.85 -9.52 -8.09
CA GLU A 282 -19.11 -10.25 -8.12
C GLU A 282 -19.73 -10.47 -6.74
N GLN A 283 -18.90 -10.73 -5.71
CA GLN A 283 -19.37 -11.14 -4.39
C GLN A 283 -19.28 -10.02 -3.36
N LEU A 284 -18.25 -9.17 -3.43
CA LEU A 284 -18.08 -8.03 -2.50
C LEU A 284 -18.65 -6.72 -3.05
N LYS A 285 -18.93 -6.66 -4.36
CA LYS A 285 -19.34 -5.44 -5.09
C LYS A 285 -18.30 -4.32 -4.96
N LEU A 286 -17.02 -4.71 -4.90
CA LEU A 286 -15.88 -3.81 -4.83
C LEU A 286 -15.04 -3.93 -6.09
N VAL A 287 -14.65 -2.78 -6.64
CA VAL A 287 -13.60 -2.71 -7.67
C VAL A 287 -12.25 -2.63 -6.96
N VAL A 288 -11.40 -3.61 -7.23
CA VAL A 288 -10.07 -3.74 -6.62
C VAL A 288 -9.04 -3.86 -7.74
N GLU A 289 -7.93 -3.15 -7.62
CA GLU A 289 -6.82 -3.27 -8.57
C GLU A 289 -5.99 -4.54 -8.28
N PRO A 290 -5.18 -5.04 -9.23
CA PRO A 290 -4.50 -6.33 -9.06
C PRO A 290 -3.62 -6.40 -7.79
N GLY A 291 -2.76 -5.41 -7.57
CA GLY A 291 -1.96 -5.32 -6.34
C GLY A 291 -2.79 -5.13 -5.06
N GLY A 292 -4.02 -4.62 -5.18
CA GLY A 292 -4.96 -4.51 -4.08
C GLY A 292 -5.61 -5.84 -3.71
N ALA A 293 -5.63 -6.82 -4.62
CA ALA A 293 -6.36 -8.08 -4.47
C ALA A 293 -5.49 -9.24 -3.98
N VAL A 294 -4.15 -9.10 -3.89
CA VAL A 294 -3.24 -10.22 -3.59
C VAL A 294 -3.54 -10.94 -2.27
N ALA A 295 -3.94 -10.21 -1.22
CA ALA A 295 -4.28 -10.84 0.06
C ALA A 295 -5.57 -11.69 -0.02
N LEU A 296 -6.53 -11.27 -0.85
CA LEU A 296 -7.73 -12.06 -1.15
C LEU A 296 -7.38 -13.27 -2.03
N ALA A 297 -6.49 -13.10 -3.00
CA ALA A 297 -6.00 -14.18 -3.85
C ALA A 297 -5.37 -15.30 -3.04
N ALA A 298 -4.50 -14.97 -2.07
CA ALA A 298 -3.84 -15.96 -1.22
C ALA A 298 -4.83 -16.81 -0.41
N LEU A 299 -5.97 -16.25 -0.01
CA LEU A 299 -7.05 -17.00 0.66
C LEU A 299 -7.81 -17.89 -0.33
N LEU A 300 -8.25 -17.33 -1.45
CA LEU A 300 -9.10 -18.03 -2.43
C LEU A 300 -8.38 -19.19 -3.11
N SER A 301 -7.06 -19.08 -3.30
CA SER A 301 -6.25 -20.13 -3.91
C SER A 301 -5.64 -21.10 -2.90
N GLY A 302 -5.88 -20.91 -1.61
CA GLY A 302 -5.39 -21.80 -0.55
C GLY A 302 -3.89 -21.70 -0.25
N ARG A 303 -3.21 -20.63 -0.73
CA ARG A 303 -1.82 -20.33 -0.32
C ARG A 303 -1.73 -20.05 1.18
N PHE A 304 -2.82 -19.60 1.79
CA PHE A 304 -3.01 -19.57 3.23
C PHE A 304 -4.22 -20.41 3.64
N ASP A 305 -4.02 -21.35 4.57
CA ASP A 305 -5.12 -22.14 5.13
C ASP A 305 -5.87 -21.34 6.21
N ALA A 306 -7.07 -20.87 5.85
CA ALA A 306 -7.95 -20.12 6.73
C ALA A 306 -8.96 -21.00 7.50
N ARG A 307 -8.97 -22.33 7.30
CA ARG A 307 -10.00 -23.19 7.88
C ARG A 307 -10.02 -23.12 9.39
N GLY A 308 -11.20 -22.86 9.95
CA GLY A 308 -11.42 -22.71 11.40
C GLY A 308 -10.74 -21.48 12.02
N ARG A 309 -10.18 -20.57 11.23
CA ARG A 309 -9.47 -19.37 11.69
C ARG A 309 -10.24 -18.09 11.40
N THR A 310 -10.01 -17.07 12.23
CA THR A 310 -10.40 -15.69 11.96
C THR A 310 -9.24 -14.94 11.33
N VAL A 311 -9.41 -14.45 10.11
CA VAL A 311 -8.34 -13.83 9.31
C VAL A 311 -8.72 -12.41 8.92
N ALA A 312 -7.83 -11.45 9.17
CA ALA A 312 -7.95 -10.09 8.66
C ALA A 312 -7.17 -9.93 7.35
N ILE A 313 -7.78 -9.35 6.32
CA ILE A 313 -7.10 -9.01 5.06
C ILE A 313 -7.28 -7.54 4.69
N VAL A 314 -6.37 -6.99 3.89
CA VAL A 314 -6.48 -5.63 3.36
C VAL A 314 -6.64 -5.65 1.85
N LEU A 315 -7.71 -5.02 1.35
CA LEU A 315 -7.85 -4.66 -0.06
C LEU A 315 -7.28 -3.25 -0.26
N SER A 316 -6.01 -3.16 -0.65
CA SER A 316 -5.21 -1.94 -0.45
C SER A 316 -5.53 -0.78 -1.42
N GLY A 317 -6.11 -1.07 -2.58
CA GLY A 317 -6.44 -0.06 -3.59
C GLY A 317 -7.39 -0.56 -4.68
N GLY A 318 -8.03 0.39 -5.37
CA GLY A 318 -9.00 0.15 -6.44
C GLY A 318 -8.76 1.00 -7.70
N ASN A 319 -7.55 1.55 -7.87
CA ASN A 319 -7.23 2.51 -8.93
C ASN A 319 -6.86 1.82 -10.25
N ILE A 320 -7.88 1.24 -10.88
CA ILE A 320 -7.77 0.57 -12.17
C ILE A 320 -8.76 1.17 -13.17
N GLY A 321 -8.30 1.36 -14.42
CA GLY A 321 -9.14 1.86 -15.50
C GLY A 321 -10.07 0.77 -16.04
N ILE A 322 -11.26 1.16 -16.48
CA ILE A 322 -12.32 0.22 -16.93
C ILE A 322 -11.85 -0.78 -17.98
N GLN A 323 -11.06 -0.34 -18.97
CA GLN A 323 -10.56 -1.20 -20.05
C GLN A 323 -9.56 -2.25 -19.53
N SER A 324 -8.65 -1.85 -18.64
CA SER A 324 -7.71 -2.78 -18.00
C SER A 324 -8.45 -3.73 -17.08
N PHE A 325 -9.38 -3.24 -16.27
CA PHE A 325 -10.19 -4.07 -15.38
C PHE A 325 -10.95 -5.14 -16.15
N TYR A 326 -11.72 -4.73 -17.17
CA TYR A 326 -12.43 -5.64 -18.06
C TYR A 326 -11.49 -6.60 -18.78
N GLY A 327 -10.35 -6.11 -19.28
CA GLY A 327 -9.34 -6.91 -19.95
C GLY A 327 -8.80 -8.05 -19.08
N HIS A 328 -8.56 -7.81 -17.79
CA HIS A 328 -8.14 -8.84 -16.85
C HIS A 328 -9.26 -9.85 -16.57
N ILE A 329 -10.46 -9.37 -16.20
CA ILE A 329 -11.52 -10.28 -15.76
C ILE A 329 -12.21 -11.02 -16.91
N LYS A 330 -12.12 -10.56 -18.16
CA LYS A 330 -12.69 -11.26 -19.33
C LYS A 330 -11.96 -12.57 -19.66
N GLN A 331 -10.68 -12.70 -19.33
CA GLN A 331 -9.81 -13.74 -19.89
C GLN A 331 -10.27 -15.22 -19.72
N ASN A 332 -11.30 -15.51 -18.91
CA ASN A 332 -11.88 -16.85 -18.74
C ASN A 332 -13.42 -16.87 -18.85
N ILE A 333 -14.04 -15.85 -19.46
CA ILE A 333 -15.48 -15.87 -19.74
C ILE A 333 -15.67 -16.39 -21.17
N GLU A 334 -15.87 -17.69 -21.33
CA GLU A 334 -16.59 -18.21 -22.49
C GLU A 334 -18.06 -17.76 -22.34
N LEU A 335 -18.48 -16.81 -23.17
CA LEU A 335 -19.87 -16.37 -23.26
C LEU A 335 -20.67 -17.32 -24.16
#